data_AF-A0A5N7A8Z1-F1
#
_entry.id   AF-A0A5N7A8Z1-F1
#
_cell.length_a   1.000
_cell.length_b   1.000
_cell.length_c   1.000
_cell.angle_alpha   90.00
_cell.angle_beta   90.00
_cell.angle_gamma   90.00
#
_symmetry.space_group_name_H-M   'P 1'
#
loop_
_entity.id
_entity.type
_entity.pdbx_description
1 polymer ?
#
loop_
_entity_poly.entity_id
_entity_poly.type
_entity_poly.pdbx_seq_one_letter_code
_entity_poly.pdbx_strand_id
1 'polypeptide(L)'
;MSSTAAERRQVFLACKAIFSGPDALLRRSKAISKRLAEHQSSLCTLIPDFDINRVSLIVQELLKDGVFESDIKARLIFPDLPAPSTTKKSEQDSFEDEAARTVAETVREVESVCDREECETTKVPPISVSVKVEASAEERACIDRAITSLPSPPSSAEPELRIPSLYPLYFPYHAQHSILSQVQQVLEECCFDFTKKWLPLELDSHGWDCAAAVELTKWTRLLMKWSPQLPDVSLHSNGPEFHERLADVSVIRHTAVHRIPTTARGIDTLVVSAMRLTEALRDTLRTSQLKDLHLDIQAKIEAMEFNKNALEEHLSRELEAIQRQREELDRKEVELRAKTIASDNENKGLMGLLVKESMERIFSGGTYENSSTGFVTADERAEDD
;
A
#
# COMPACT_ATOMS: atom_id res chain seq x y z
N MET A 1 24.89 -11.55 20.74
CA MET A 1 23.71 -12.29 20.26
C MET A 1 23.62 -12.04 18.77
N SER A 2 23.71 -13.07 17.94
CA SER A 2 23.61 -12.90 16.47
C SER A 2 22.18 -12.48 16.11
N SER A 3 22.00 -11.47 15.26
CA SER A 3 20.70 -11.08 14.72
C SER A 3 20.21 -12.12 13.71
N THR A 4 18.93 -12.48 13.72
CA THR A 4 18.39 -13.44 12.75
C THR A 4 18.26 -12.81 11.36
N ALA A 5 18.25 -13.62 10.29
CA ALA A 5 18.08 -13.11 8.93
C ALA A 5 16.73 -12.36 8.76
N ALA A 6 15.67 -12.86 9.40
CA ALA A 6 14.34 -12.23 9.39
C ALA A 6 14.36 -10.86 10.09
N GLU A 7 15.02 -10.76 11.24
CA GLU A 7 15.16 -9.50 11.98
C GLU A 7 15.98 -8.47 11.19
N ARG A 8 17.10 -8.88 10.60
CA ARG A 8 17.91 -8.02 9.73
C ARG A 8 17.09 -7.48 8.55
N ARG A 9 16.25 -8.33 7.93
CA ARG A 9 15.34 -7.94 6.86
C ARG A 9 14.30 -6.93 7.34
N GLN A 10 13.69 -7.16 8.50
CA GLN A 10 12.70 -6.23 9.07
C GLN A 10 13.31 -4.85 9.32
N VAL A 11 14.50 -4.82 9.93
CA VAL A 11 15.25 -3.58 10.17
C VAL A 11 15.61 -2.88 8.86
N PHE A 12 16.05 -3.62 7.84
CA PHE A 12 16.32 -3.08 6.52
C PHE A 12 15.09 -2.39 5.91
N LEU A 13 13.95 -3.07 5.85
CA LEU A 13 12.71 -2.52 5.28
C LEU A 13 12.23 -1.28 6.04
N ALA A 14 12.26 -1.32 7.37
CA ALA A 14 11.85 -0.20 8.22
C ALA A 14 12.77 1.02 8.07
N CYS A 15 14.07 0.81 7.86
CA CYS A 15 15.06 1.88 7.79
C CYS A 15 15.40 2.34 6.36
N LYS A 16 14.87 1.69 5.32
CA LYS A 16 15.22 1.97 3.91
C LYS A 16 15.00 3.43 3.53
N ALA A 17 13.90 4.02 3.98
CA ALA A 17 13.57 5.42 3.72
C ALA A 17 14.44 6.42 4.53
N ILE A 18 15.02 5.98 5.64
CA ILE A 18 15.87 6.78 6.54
C ILE A 18 17.30 6.84 6.01
N PHE A 19 17.83 5.70 5.57
CA PHE A 19 19.19 5.60 5.01
C PHE A 19 19.14 5.54 3.49
N SER A 20 18.59 6.59 2.86
CA SER A 20 18.61 6.76 1.41
C SER A 20 19.51 7.95 1.01
N GLY A 21 19.89 8.02 -0.26
CA GLY A 21 20.74 9.10 -0.77
C GLY A 21 22.06 9.22 0.01
N PRO A 22 22.45 10.41 0.49
CA PRO A 22 23.69 10.61 1.26
C PRO A 22 23.76 9.78 2.55
N ASP A 23 22.62 9.51 3.20
CA ASP A 23 22.56 8.78 4.47
C ASP A 23 22.86 7.28 4.29
N ALA A 24 22.71 6.73 3.07
CA ALA A 24 23.10 5.35 2.76
C ALA A 24 24.62 5.09 2.90
N LEU A 25 25.42 6.16 2.78
CA LEU A 25 26.89 6.11 2.91
C LEU A 25 27.36 6.33 4.35
N LEU A 26 26.45 6.47 5.31
CA LEU A 26 26.80 6.71 6.70
C LEU A 26 27.52 5.49 7.30
N ARG A 27 28.64 5.74 8.00
CA ARG A 27 29.44 4.68 8.66
C ARG A 27 29.71 4.91 10.14
N ARG A 28 29.56 6.15 10.61
CA ARG A 28 29.86 6.54 12.00
C ARG A 28 28.73 6.09 12.92
N SER A 29 29.02 5.16 13.84
CA SER A 29 28.04 4.61 14.79
C SER A 29 27.22 5.69 15.52
N LYS A 30 27.88 6.70 16.11
CA LYS A 30 27.17 7.82 16.78
C LYS A 30 26.19 8.57 15.86
N ALA A 31 26.54 8.74 14.59
CA ALA A 31 25.67 9.41 13.63
C ALA A 31 24.49 8.52 13.24
N ILE A 32 24.72 7.21 13.07
CA ILE A 32 23.67 6.21 12.81
C ILE A 32 22.68 6.20 13.98
N SER A 33 23.14 6.09 15.22
CA SER A 33 22.27 6.07 16.40
C SER A 33 21.50 7.38 16.55
N LYS A 34 22.13 8.53 16.26
CA LYS A 34 21.44 9.83 16.25
C LYS A 34 20.30 9.83 15.23
N ARG A 35 20.56 9.36 14.00
CA ARG A 35 19.56 9.32 12.93
C ARG A 35 18.39 8.39 13.28
N LEU A 36 18.67 7.25 13.90
CA LEU A 36 17.63 6.34 14.40
C LEU A 36 16.80 6.98 15.51
N ALA A 37 17.43 7.74 16.42
CA ALA A 37 16.72 8.43 17.50
C ALA A 37 15.75 9.49 16.98
N GLU A 38 16.11 10.23 15.92
CA GLU A 38 15.24 11.21 15.26
C GLU A 38 13.93 10.58 14.72
N HIS A 39 13.95 9.28 14.42
CA HIS A 39 12.82 8.53 13.86
C HIS A 39 12.31 7.43 14.80
N GLN A 40 12.61 7.52 16.10
CA GLN A 40 12.29 6.46 17.07
C GLN A 40 10.81 6.11 17.10
N SER A 41 9.92 7.11 17.10
CA SER A 41 8.47 6.88 17.13
C SER A 41 7.97 6.05 15.95
N SER A 42 8.46 6.33 14.74
CA SER A 42 8.14 5.59 13.52
C SER A 42 8.78 4.20 13.50
N LEU A 43 9.99 4.05 14.03
CA LEU A 43 10.66 2.75 14.06
C LEU A 43 10.05 1.81 15.11
N CYS A 44 9.57 2.33 16.24
CA CYS A 44 8.85 1.56 17.25
C CYS A 44 7.56 0.92 16.71
N THR A 45 6.90 1.51 15.71
CA THR A 45 5.69 0.93 15.11
C THR A 45 6.00 -0.12 14.04
N LEU A 46 7.20 -0.06 13.43
CA LEU A 46 7.60 -0.93 12.33
C LEU A 46 8.45 -2.13 12.79
N ILE A 47 9.11 -2.04 13.94
CA ILE A 47 10.01 -3.08 14.46
C ILE A 47 9.48 -3.55 15.82
N PRO A 48 9.03 -4.82 15.93
CA PRO A 48 8.65 -5.40 17.22
C PRO A 48 9.81 -5.36 18.23
N ASP A 49 9.49 -5.10 19.50
CA ASP A 49 10.47 -5.02 20.59
C ASP A 49 11.66 -4.09 20.29
N PHE A 50 11.37 -2.94 19.68
CA PHE A 50 12.39 -1.97 19.26
C PHE A 50 13.35 -1.60 20.40
N ASP A 51 14.62 -1.97 20.21
CA ASP A 51 15.74 -1.50 21.03
C ASP A 51 16.74 -0.74 20.15
N ILE A 52 16.97 0.53 20.48
CA ILE A 52 17.81 1.42 19.68
C ILE A 52 19.25 0.91 19.56
N ASN A 53 19.79 0.27 20.60
CA ASN A 53 21.16 -0.22 20.58
C ASN A 53 21.29 -1.40 19.63
N ARG A 54 20.37 -2.36 19.72
CA ARG A 54 20.29 -3.53 18.85
C ARG A 54 20.04 -3.14 17.40
N VAL A 55 19.05 -2.29 17.14
CA VAL A 55 18.76 -1.80 15.78
C VAL A 55 19.94 -1.02 15.22
N SER A 56 20.61 -0.19 16.03
CA SER A 56 21.79 0.55 15.58
C SER A 56 22.95 -0.36 15.19
N LEU A 57 23.15 -1.49 15.86
CA LEU A 57 24.17 -2.47 15.48
C LEU A 57 23.82 -3.15 14.15
N ILE A 58 22.56 -3.59 13.99
CA ILE A 58 22.08 -4.21 12.76
C ILE A 58 22.21 -3.25 11.58
N VAL A 59 21.73 -2.02 11.72
CA VAL A 59 21.82 -0.98 10.69
C VAL A 59 23.28 -0.69 10.34
N GLN A 60 24.18 -0.65 11.32
CA GLN A 60 25.60 -0.43 11.06
C GLN A 60 26.23 -1.55 10.22
N GLU A 61 25.84 -2.81 10.45
CA GLU A 61 26.28 -3.93 9.61
C GLU A 61 25.69 -3.84 8.20
N LEU A 62 24.39 -3.59 8.08
CA LEU A 62 23.71 -3.44 6.79
C LEU A 62 24.28 -2.28 5.95
N LEU A 63 24.61 -1.15 6.58
CA LEU A 63 25.29 -0.03 5.92
C LEU A 63 26.68 -0.42 5.42
N LYS A 64 27.45 -1.23 6.17
CA LYS A 64 28.75 -1.75 5.71
C LYS A 64 28.59 -2.68 4.52
N ASP A 65 27.55 -3.51 4.53
CA ASP A 65 27.22 -4.43 3.44
C ASP A 65 26.70 -3.70 2.18
N GLY A 66 26.37 -2.41 2.30
CA GLY A 66 25.92 -1.56 1.20
C GLY A 66 24.51 -1.90 0.70
N VAL A 67 23.67 -2.55 1.52
CA VAL A 67 22.30 -2.92 1.12
C VAL A 67 21.40 -1.70 0.92
N PHE A 68 21.70 -0.58 1.58
CA PHE A 68 20.97 0.68 1.44
C PHE A 68 21.41 1.46 0.19
N GLU A 69 22.56 1.12 -0.39
CA GLU A 69 23.08 1.74 -1.62
C GLU A 69 22.61 1.02 -2.88
N SER A 70 22.22 -0.26 -2.78
CA SER A 70 21.90 -1.08 -3.92
C SER A 70 20.90 -2.19 -3.59
N ASP A 71 19.77 -2.17 -4.28
CA ASP A 71 18.74 -3.21 -4.18
C ASP A 71 19.28 -4.59 -4.60
N ILE A 72 20.25 -4.64 -5.52
CA ILE A 72 20.90 -5.89 -5.91
C ILE A 72 21.69 -6.46 -4.73
N LYS A 73 22.46 -5.61 -4.01
CA LYS A 73 23.18 -6.04 -2.80
C LYS A 73 22.22 -6.46 -1.70
N ALA A 74 21.11 -5.72 -1.53
CA ALA A 74 20.07 -6.10 -0.58
C ALA A 74 19.51 -7.50 -0.89
N ARG A 75 19.23 -7.81 -2.16
CA ARG A 75 18.72 -9.13 -2.59
C ARG A 75 19.72 -10.27 -2.42
N LEU A 76 21.02 -10.00 -2.53
CA LEU A 76 22.05 -11.01 -2.23
C LEU A 76 22.03 -11.43 -0.76
N ILE A 77 21.72 -10.50 0.14
CA ILE A 77 21.62 -10.78 1.58
C ILE A 77 20.23 -11.30 1.96
N PHE A 78 19.20 -10.84 1.25
CA PHE A 78 17.80 -11.18 1.48
C PHE A 78 17.16 -11.65 0.16
N PRO A 79 17.27 -12.95 -0.19
CA PRO A 79 16.77 -13.49 -1.46
C PRO A 79 15.25 -13.31 -1.66
N ASP A 80 14.54 -13.22 -0.54
CA ASP A 80 13.09 -13.03 -0.40
C ASP A 80 12.61 -11.58 -0.63
N LEU A 81 13.48 -10.72 -1.16
CA LEU A 81 13.14 -9.34 -1.51
C LEU A 81 12.68 -9.23 -2.97
N PRO A 82 11.83 -8.22 -3.26
CA PRO A 82 11.23 -8.02 -4.58
C PRO A 82 12.21 -8.12 -5.72
N ALA A 83 11.90 -9.00 -6.67
CA ALA A 83 12.57 -9.01 -7.95
C ALA A 83 12.08 -7.83 -8.81
N PRO A 84 12.96 -7.16 -9.56
CA PRO A 84 12.54 -6.23 -10.59
C PRO A 84 11.80 -7.02 -11.67
N SER A 85 10.49 -6.80 -11.79
CA SER A 85 9.66 -7.41 -12.82
C SER A 85 8.95 -6.32 -13.63
N THR A 86 9.12 -6.36 -14.95
CA THR A 86 8.53 -5.39 -15.88
C THR A 86 7.00 -5.48 -15.89
N THR A 87 6.45 -6.68 -15.81
CA THR A 87 4.99 -6.90 -15.81
C THR A 87 4.32 -6.25 -14.60
N LYS A 88 4.80 -6.51 -13.38
CA LYS A 88 4.24 -5.88 -12.17
C LYS A 88 4.42 -4.36 -12.20
N LYS A 89 5.57 -3.88 -12.68
CA LYS A 89 5.81 -2.43 -12.79
C LYS A 89 4.79 -1.76 -13.73
N SER A 90 4.47 -2.41 -14.86
CA SER A 90 3.45 -1.91 -15.79
C SER A 90 2.05 -1.86 -15.17
N GLU A 91 1.68 -2.85 -14.36
CA GLU A 91 0.39 -2.85 -13.65
C GLU A 91 0.36 -1.73 -12.61
N GLN A 92 1.43 -1.57 -11.84
CA GLN A 92 1.58 -0.49 -10.84
C GLN A 92 1.49 0.89 -11.49
N ASP A 93 2.17 1.10 -12.60
CA ASP A 93 2.13 2.35 -13.35
C ASP A 93 0.73 2.62 -13.90
N SER A 94 -0.03 1.58 -14.28
CA SER A 94 -1.42 1.76 -14.71
C SER A 94 -2.35 2.26 -13.59
N PHE A 95 -2.16 1.78 -12.35
CA PHE A 95 -2.90 2.27 -11.18
C PHE A 95 -2.53 3.73 -10.85
N GLU A 96 -1.25 4.07 -10.95
CA GLU A 96 -0.77 5.45 -10.75
C GLU A 96 -1.33 6.40 -11.82
N ASP A 97 -1.34 5.98 -13.08
CA ASP A 97 -1.87 6.78 -14.20
C ASP A 97 -3.38 6.97 -14.10
N GLU A 98 -4.12 5.95 -13.67
CA GLU A 98 -5.55 6.05 -13.39
C GLU A 98 -5.83 7.06 -12.28
N ALA A 99 -5.11 6.97 -11.16
CA ALA A 99 -5.25 7.91 -10.06
C ALA A 99 -4.88 9.34 -10.46
N ALA A 100 -3.81 9.52 -11.25
CA ALA A 100 -3.42 10.83 -11.77
C ALA A 100 -4.50 11.45 -12.67
N ARG A 101 -5.16 10.63 -13.51
CA ARG A 101 -6.28 11.08 -14.35
C ARG A 101 -7.47 11.53 -13.51
N THR A 102 -7.84 10.76 -12.48
CA THR A 102 -8.93 11.13 -11.56
C THR A 102 -8.62 12.45 -10.85
N VAL A 103 -7.40 12.63 -10.35
CA VAL A 103 -6.99 13.90 -9.72
C VAL A 103 -7.08 15.06 -10.73
N ALA A 104 -6.56 14.90 -11.94
CA ALA A 104 -6.62 15.94 -12.98
C ALA A 104 -8.06 16.28 -13.41
N GLU A 105 -8.98 15.32 -13.38
CA GLU A 105 -10.40 15.56 -13.60
C GLU A 105 -11.01 16.38 -12.47
N THR A 106 -10.76 16.02 -11.21
CA THR A 106 -11.26 16.77 -10.04
C THR A 106 -10.73 18.21 -10.00
N VAL A 107 -9.46 18.43 -10.35
CA VAL A 107 -8.88 19.79 -10.41
C VAL A 107 -9.60 20.65 -11.46
N ARG A 108 -9.88 20.09 -12.65
CA ARG A 108 -10.59 20.80 -13.73
C ARG A 108 -12.04 21.13 -13.36
N GLU A 109 -12.72 20.22 -12.66
CA GLU A 109 -14.07 20.47 -12.16
C GLU A 109 -14.06 21.65 -11.17
N VAL A 110 -13.11 21.67 -10.23
CA VAL A 110 -12.97 22.75 -9.24
C VAL A 110 -12.59 24.09 -9.88
N GLU A 111 -11.67 24.10 -10.85
CA GLU A 111 -11.28 25.31 -11.59
C GLU A 111 -12.50 25.95 -12.28
N SER A 112 -13.36 25.14 -12.90
CA SER A 112 -14.58 25.61 -13.56
C SER A 112 -15.59 26.27 -12.60
N VAL A 113 -15.58 25.88 -11.32
CA VAL A 113 -16.45 26.45 -10.28
C VAL A 113 -15.86 27.75 -9.76
N CYS A 114 -14.55 27.80 -9.49
CA CYS A 114 -13.88 29.00 -8.97
C CYS A 114 -13.87 30.17 -9.95
N ASP A 115 -13.66 29.94 -11.24
CA ASP A 115 -13.71 31.01 -12.26
C ASP A 115 -15.12 31.63 -12.38
N ARG A 116 -16.16 30.86 -12.03
CA ARG A 116 -17.55 31.33 -12.02
C ARG A 116 -17.85 32.25 -10.84
N GLU A 117 -17.26 31.96 -9.68
CA GLU A 117 -17.43 32.75 -8.44
C GLU A 117 -16.59 34.04 -8.43
N GLU A 118 -15.39 34.04 -9.04
CA GLU A 118 -14.56 35.24 -9.18
C GLU A 118 -15.16 36.29 -10.15
N CYS A 119 -15.99 35.85 -11.11
CA CYS A 119 -16.69 36.75 -12.03
C CYS A 119 -17.90 37.44 -11.38
N GLU A 120 -18.49 36.83 -10.35
CA GLU A 120 -19.66 37.36 -9.64
C GLU A 120 -19.30 38.32 -8.48
N THR A 121 -18.05 38.30 -7.99
CA THR A 121 -17.64 39.08 -6.80
C THR A 121 -17.37 40.57 -7.04
N THR A 122 -17.62 41.09 -8.26
CA THR A 122 -17.55 42.56 -8.52
C THR A 122 -18.88 43.28 -8.31
N LYS A 123 -19.86 42.67 -7.64
CA LYS A 123 -21.11 43.35 -7.25
C LYS A 123 -21.39 43.17 -5.76
N VAL A 124 -21.16 44.24 -5.00
CA VAL A 124 -21.54 44.35 -3.58
C VAL A 124 -23.07 44.19 -3.44
N PRO A 125 -23.59 43.45 -2.43
CA PRO A 125 -25.00 43.07 -2.32
C PRO A 125 -25.82 44.04 -1.44
N PRO A 126 -27.14 43.82 -1.34
CA PRO A 126 -27.79 43.95 -0.04
C PRO A 126 -28.42 42.63 0.43
N ILE A 127 -28.33 42.48 1.75
CA ILE A 127 -28.73 41.38 2.62
C ILE A 127 -30.26 41.16 2.61
N SER A 128 -30.69 39.90 2.69
CA SER A 128 -31.72 39.47 3.67
C SER A 128 -31.75 37.95 3.83
N VAL A 129 -31.52 37.52 5.07
CA VAL A 129 -31.65 36.15 5.59
C VAL A 129 -33.12 35.73 5.65
N SER A 130 -33.43 34.48 5.33
CA SER A 130 -34.46 33.71 6.06
C SER A 130 -34.27 32.21 5.89
N VAL A 131 -34.03 31.58 7.03
CA VAL A 131 -34.05 30.14 7.29
C VAL A 131 -35.50 29.65 7.26
N LYS A 132 -35.78 28.49 6.66
CA LYS A 132 -36.87 27.62 7.13
C LYS A 132 -36.52 26.14 6.91
N VAL A 133 -36.36 25.46 8.04
CA VAL A 133 -36.36 24.00 8.19
C VAL A 133 -37.82 23.54 8.19
N GLU A 134 -38.13 22.41 7.55
CA GLU A 134 -39.26 21.56 7.95
C GLU A 134 -39.08 20.12 7.44
N ALA A 135 -39.44 19.18 8.30
CA ALA A 135 -39.25 17.75 8.23
C ALA A 135 -40.60 17.03 7.94
N SER A 136 -40.56 15.69 8.04
CA SER A 136 -41.67 14.70 8.10
C SER A 136 -41.95 14.00 6.75
N ALA A 137 -42.36 12.73 6.70
CA ALA A 137 -42.62 11.71 7.71
C ALA A 137 -42.63 10.32 7.02
N GLU A 138 -42.63 9.30 7.88
CA GLU A 138 -42.64 7.85 7.66
C GLU A 138 -43.91 7.33 6.96
N GLU A 139 -43.81 6.17 6.29
CA GLU A 139 -44.87 5.16 6.39
C GLU A 139 -44.30 3.73 6.26
N ARG A 140 -44.67 2.88 7.22
CA ARG A 140 -44.36 1.44 7.35
C ARG A 140 -45.57 0.62 6.90
N ALA A 141 -45.37 -0.53 6.27
CA ALA A 141 -46.32 -1.65 6.35
C ALA A 141 -45.65 -3.02 6.13
N CYS A 142 -46.25 -4.02 6.77
CA CYS A 142 -45.67 -5.26 7.27
C CYS A 142 -45.66 -6.46 6.29
N ILE A 143 -44.63 -7.28 6.47
CA ILE A 143 -44.53 -8.76 6.46
C ILE A 143 -45.84 -9.55 6.25
N ASP A 144 -45.84 -10.51 5.30
CA ASP A 144 -46.30 -11.88 5.61
C ASP A 144 -45.58 -12.99 4.82
N ARG A 145 -45.42 -14.11 5.52
CA ARG A 145 -44.59 -15.33 5.32
C ARG A 145 -45.33 -16.29 4.35
N ALA A 146 -44.73 -17.19 3.55
CA ALA A 146 -44.07 -18.42 4.00
C ALA A 146 -43.81 -19.41 2.83
N ILE A 147 -42.59 -19.99 2.80
CA ILE A 147 -42.22 -21.42 2.59
C ILE A 147 -42.63 -22.04 1.22
N THR A 148 -41.72 -22.48 0.32
CA THR A 148 -40.91 -23.71 0.46
C THR A 148 -40.01 -23.88 -0.79
N SER A 149 -38.69 -23.97 -0.61
CA SER A 149 -37.83 -24.86 -1.42
C SER A 149 -36.44 -24.95 -0.79
N LEU A 150 -35.94 -26.18 -0.66
CA LEU A 150 -34.68 -26.52 -0.01
C LEU A 150 -33.46 -25.92 -0.72
N PRO A 151 -32.41 -25.54 0.02
CA PRO A 151 -31.16 -25.07 -0.57
C PRO A 151 -30.30 -26.26 -1.04
N SER A 152 -29.93 -26.23 -2.31
CA SER A 152 -28.83 -27.02 -2.88
C SER A 152 -27.51 -26.69 -2.16
N PRO A 153 -26.56 -27.63 -2.04
CA PRO A 153 -25.28 -27.35 -1.40
C PRO A 153 -24.56 -26.24 -2.15
N PRO A 154 -23.98 -25.23 -1.47
CA PRO A 154 -23.14 -24.26 -2.13
C PRO A 154 -21.91 -24.99 -2.68
N SER A 155 -21.84 -25.03 -4.02
CA SER A 155 -20.61 -25.28 -4.76
C SER A 155 -19.50 -24.46 -4.11
N SER A 156 -18.45 -25.14 -3.66
CA SER A 156 -17.21 -24.60 -3.15
C SER A 156 -16.49 -23.81 -4.24
N ALA A 157 -17.01 -22.64 -4.56
CA ALA A 157 -16.29 -21.56 -5.21
C ALA A 157 -16.20 -20.46 -4.15
N GLU A 158 -15.26 -20.60 -3.22
CA GLU A 158 -14.77 -19.43 -2.50
C GLU A 158 -14.34 -18.42 -3.58
N PRO A 159 -14.78 -17.16 -3.51
CA PRO A 159 -14.28 -16.14 -4.44
C PRO A 159 -12.77 -16.12 -4.27
N GLU A 160 -12.03 -16.39 -5.34
CA GLU A 160 -10.59 -16.20 -5.38
C GLU A 160 -10.30 -14.80 -4.82
N LEU A 161 -9.80 -14.76 -3.58
CA LEU A 161 -9.42 -13.52 -2.92
C LEU A 161 -8.19 -13.00 -3.67
N ARG A 162 -8.41 -12.29 -4.78
CA ARG A 162 -7.36 -11.57 -5.48
C ARG A 162 -6.67 -10.69 -4.45
N ILE A 163 -5.37 -10.86 -4.32
CA ILE A 163 -4.53 -10.08 -3.42
C ILE A 163 -4.78 -8.60 -3.74
N PRO A 164 -5.25 -7.78 -2.78
CA PRO A 164 -5.46 -6.36 -3.03
C PRO A 164 -4.13 -5.71 -3.39
N SER A 165 -4.08 -5.03 -4.54
CA SER A 165 -2.94 -4.18 -4.90
C SER A 165 -2.80 -3.07 -3.86
N LEU A 166 -1.58 -2.84 -3.39
CA LEU A 166 -1.28 -1.74 -2.49
C LEU A 166 -1.09 -0.41 -3.24
N TYR A 167 -1.26 -0.37 -4.56
CA TYR A 167 -1.17 0.83 -5.38
C TYR A 167 -2.54 1.48 -5.58
N PRO A 168 -2.62 2.82 -5.74
CA PRO A 168 -1.51 3.78 -5.91
C PRO A 168 -0.75 4.14 -4.61
N LEU A 169 0.37 4.83 -4.76
CA LEU A 169 1.14 5.41 -3.65
C LEU A 169 0.57 6.74 -3.22
N TYR A 170 0.27 6.86 -1.92
CA TYR A 170 -0.11 8.11 -1.29
C TYR A 170 0.75 8.33 -0.04
N PHE A 171 1.20 9.56 0.15
CA PHE A 171 1.63 10.00 1.49
C PHE A 171 0.40 10.18 2.39
N PRO A 172 0.55 10.12 3.72
CA PRO A 172 -0.50 10.53 4.63
C PRO A 172 -0.97 11.96 4.32
N TYR A 173 -2.28 12.21 4.37
CA TYR A 173 -2.86 13.48 3.92
C TYR A 173 -2.23 14.72 4.59
N HIS A 174 -1.97 14.67 5.89
CA HIS A 174 -1.34 15.79 6.60
C HIS A 174 0.05 16.14 6.03
N ALA A 175 0.80 15.14 5.58
CA ALA A 175 2.09 15.35 4.93
C ALA A 175 1.90 15.95 3.52
N GLN A 176 0.92 15.46 2.75
CA GLN A 176 0.57 16.05 1.45
C GLN A 176 0.26 17.55 1.60
N HIS A 177 -0.62 17.89 2.54
CA HIS A 177 -1.02 19.27 2.79
C HIS A 177 0.15 20.13 3.26
N SER A 178 0.99 19.62 4.16
CA SER A 178 2.19 20.34 4.63
C SER A 178 3.17 20.63 3.50
N ILE A 179 3.43 19.65 2.62
CA ILE A 179 4.33 19.81 1.46
C ILE A 179 3.77 20.87 0.51
N LEU A 180 2.51 20.72 0.09
CA LEU A 180 1.92 21.62 -0.91
C LEU A 180 1.75 23.04 -0.38
N SER A 181 1.41 23.21 0.90
CA SER A 181 1.33 24.54 1.52
C SER A 181 2.70 25.22 1.58
N GLN A 182 3.75 24.46 1.91
CA GLN A 182 5.11 25.01 1.92
C GLN A 182 5.59 25.39 0.53
N VAL A 183 5.30 24.55 -0.48
CA VAL A 183 5.62 24.83 -1.88
C VAL A 183 4.88 26.07 -2.37
N GLN A 184 3.60 26.21 -2.07
CA GLN A 184 2.81 27.39 -2.39
C GLN A 184 3.44 28.65 -1.78
N GLN A 185 3.77 28.62 -0.48
CA GLN A 185 4.42 29.76 0.19
C GLN A 185 5.74 30.14 -0.50
N VAL A 186 6.60 29.17 -0.81
CA VAL A 186 7.89 29.41 -1.50
C VAL A 186 7.66 30.11 -2.85
N LEU A 187 6.63 29.69 -3.60
CA LEU A 187 6.30 30.32 -4.88
C LEU A 187 5.75 31.73 -4.73
N GLU A 188 4.88 31.98 -3.75
CA GLU A 188 4.35 33.32 -3.46
C GLU A 188 5.47 34.29 -3.08
N GLU A 189 6.42 33.85 -2.25
CA GLU A 189 7.60 34.64 -1.89
C GLU A 189 8.52 34.89 -3.11
N CYS A 190 8.73 33.87 -3.95
CA CYS A 190 9.49 34.02 -5.19
C CYS A 190 8.86 35.06 -6.13
N CYS A 191 7.54 34.96 -6.33
CA CYS A 191 6.78 35.91 -7.16
C CYS A 191 6.82 37.32 -6.60
N PHE A 192 6.73 37.47 -5.27
CA PHE A 192 6.80 38.76 -4.60
C PHE A 192 8.18 39.41 -4.79
N ASP A 193 9.27 38.70 -4.51
CA ASP A 193 10.62 39.22 -4.64
C ASP A 193 10.94 39.60 -6.09
N PHE A 194 10.48 38.79 -7.05
CA PHE A 194 10.56 39.09 -8.47
C PHE A 194 9.80 40.37 -8.84
N THR A 195 8.54 40.48 -8.42
CA THR A 195 7.68 41.62 -8.73
C THR A 195 8.21 42.90 -8.08
N LYS A 196 8.74 42.82 -6.85
CA LYS A 196 9.37 43.96 -6.18
C LYS A 196 10.56 44.51 -6.96
N LYS A 197 11.29 43.64 -7.64
CA LYS A 197 12.46 44.02 -8.45
C LYS A 197 12.07 44.63 -9.79
N TRP A 198 11.08 44.07 -10.48
CA TRP A 198 10.79 44.41 -11.88
C TRP A 198 9.51 45.21 -12.11
N LEU A 199 8.55 45.14 -11.19
CA LEU A 199 7.22 45.76 -11.28
C LEU A 199 6.83 46.43 -9.93
N PRO A 200 7.68 47.27 -9.30
CA PRO A 200 7.39 47.84 -7.99
C PRO A 200 6.14 48.72 -7.97
N LEU A 201 5.83 49.40 -9.07
CA LEU A 201 4.62 50.22 -9.21
C LEU A 201 3.32 49.40 -9.12
N GLU A 202 3.34 48.13 -9.57
CA GLU A 202 2.17 47.25 -9.45
C GLU A 202 1.94 46.84 -8.00
N LEU A 203 3.00 46.64 -7.21
CA LEU A 203 2.88 46.37 -5.77
C LEU A 203 2.30 47.57 -5.02
N ASP A 204 2.83 48.77 -5.27
CA ASP A 204 2.40 50.00 -4.60
C ASP A 204 0.94 50.35 -4.93
N SER A 205 0.53 50.19 -6.20
CA SER A 205 -0.84 50.49 -6.65
C SER A 205 -1.88 49.53 -6.10
N HIS A 206 -1.53 48.27 -5.83
CA HIS A 206 -2.42 47.28 -5.24
C HIS A 206 -2.29 47.17 -3.71
N GLY A 207 -1.35 47.89 -3.09
CA GLY A 207 -1.09 47.84 -1.65
C GLY A 207 -0.54 46.49 -1.18
N TRP A 208 0.18 45.78 -2.04
CA TRP A 208 0.76 44.47 -1.70
C TRP A 208 2.10 44.65 -1.00
N ASP A 209 2.06 44.57 0.33
CA ASP A 209 3.21 44.83 1.20
C ASP A 209 4.06 43.59 1.53
N CYS A 210 3.49 42.40 1.35
CA CYS A 210 4.16 41.12 1.60
C CYS A 210 3.70 40.00 0.66
N ALA A 211 4.47 38.92 0.58
CA ALA A 211 4.17 37.76 -0.27
C ALA A 211 2.82 37.12 0.06
N ALA A 212 2.48 37.01 1.34
CA ALA A 212 1.23 36.41 1.82
C ALA A 212 -0.02 37.27 1.54
N ALA A 213 0.14 38.54 1.14
CA ALA A 213 -0.99 39.41 0.79
C ALA A 213 -1.63 39.03 -0.56
N VAL A 214 -0.99 38.15 -1.33
CA VAL A 214 -1.37 37.85 -2.72
C VAL A 214 -1.32 36.34 -2.95
N GLU A 215 -2.47 35.80 -3.33
CA GLU A 215 -2.58 34.39 -3.68
C GLU A 215 -1.81 34.05 -4.95
N LEU A 216 -1.25 32.84 -5.01
CA LEU A 216 -0.47 32.34 -6.15
C LEU A 216 -1.16 32.51 -7.52
N THR A 217 -2.48 32.34 -7.63
CA THR A 217 -3.21 32.56 -8.90
C THR A 217 -3.21 34.03 -9.35
N LYS A 218 -3.16 34.98 -8.43
CA LYS A 218 -3.04 36.41 -8.79
C LYS A 218 -1.64 36.70 -9.31
N TRP A 219 -0.61 36.10 -8.73
CA TRP A 219 0.76 36.18 -9.24
C TRP A 219 0.88 35.63 -10.66
N THR A 220 0.31 34.44 -10.94
CA THR A 220 0.40 33.85 -12.27
C THR A 220 -0.28 34.73 -13.33
N ARG A 221 -1.46 35.26 -13.05
CA ARG A 221 -2.17 36.20 -13.95
C ARG A 221 -1.39 37.50 -14.18
N LEU A 222 -0.79 38.07 -13.12
CA LEU A 222 0.05 39.27 -13.22
C LEU A 222 1.28 39.01 -14.10
N LEU A 223 1.99 37.91 -13.84
CA LEU A 223 3.20 37.56 -14.58
C LEU A 223 2.89 37.23 -16.04
N MET A 224 1.77 36.55 -16.34
CA MET A 224 1.31 36.34 -17.72
C MET A 224 1.08 37.67 -18.47
N LYS A 225 0.45 38.65 -17.82
CA LYS A 225 0.18 39.98 -18.40
C LYS A 225 1.45 40.75 -18.70
N TRP A 226 2.41 40.72 -17.78
CA TRP A 226 3.62 41.54 -17.87
C TRP A 226 4.79 40.85 -18.57
N SER A 227 4.75 39.51 -18.76
CA SER A 227 5.84 38.77 -19.40
C SER A 227 6.33 39.35 -20.73
N PRO A 228 5.47 39.87 -21.64
CA PRO A 228 5.94 40.43 -22.92
C PRO A 228 6.65 41.79 -22.79
N GLN A 229 6.47 42.47 -21.65
CA GLN A 229 6.98 43.83 -21.40
C GLN A 229 8.21 43.83 -20.49
N LEU A 230 8.57 42.67 -19.92
CA LEU A 230 9.72 42.53 -19.05
C LEU A 230 11.02 42.52 -19.86
N PRO A 231 12.14 43.04 -19.31
CA PRO A 231 13.43 43.00 -19.97
C PRO A 231 13.91 41.55 -20.20
N ASP A 232 14.60 41.28 -21.31
CA ASP A 232 15.09 39.92 -21.64
C ASP A 232 16.00 39.30 -20.57
N VAL A 233 16.66 40.13 -19.74
CA VAL A 233 17.53 39.67 -18.65
C VAL A 233 16.75 39.17 -17.43
N SER A 234 15.47 39.54 -17.31
CA SER A 234 14.66 39.27 -16.11
C SER A 234 14.28 37.81 -15.96
N LEU A 235 14.05 37.10 -17.07
CA LEU A 235 13.55 35.73 -17.11
C LEU A 235 14.58 34.79 -17.73
N HIS A 236 14.53 33.50 -17.37
CA HIS A 236 15.37 32.47 -17.99
C HIS A 236 14.76 31.95 -19.30
N SER A 237 13.43 31.93 -19.37
CA SER A 237 12.62 31.46 -20.50
C SER A 237 11.43 32.41 -20.67
N ASN A 238 11.19 32.88 -21.90
CA ASN A 238 10.12 33.81 -22.24
C ASN A 238 9.10 33.18 -23.19
N GLY A 239 7.88 33.73 -23.21
CA GLY A 239 6.83 33.37 -24.17
C GLY A 239 6.03 32.13 -23.75
N PRO A 240 5.64 31.25 -24.68
CA PRO A 240 4.65 30.19 -24.43
C PRO A 240 5.11 29.18 -23.37
N GLU A 241 6.41 28.90 -23.31
CA GLU A 241 6.98 28.00 -22.30
C GLU A 241 6.83 28.56 -20.87
N PHE A 242 6.97 29.88 -20.71
CA PHE A 242 6.73 30.52 -19.41
C PHE A 242 5.25 30.49 -19.03
N HIS A 243 4.35 30.67 -20.00
CA HIS A 243 2.91 30.60 -19.78
C HIS A 243 2.45 29.20 -19.38
N GLU A 244 3.02 28.16 -19.99
CA GLU A 244 2.79 26.76 -19.59
C GLU A 244 3.23 26.51 -18.15
N ARG A 245 4.43 26.96 -17.76
CA ARG A 245 4.91 26.85 -16.37
C ARG A 245 3.99 27.57 -15.37
N LEU A 246 3.44 28.73 -15.74
CA LEU A 246 2.49 29.46 -14.89
C LEU A 246 1.13 28.75 -14.80
N ALA A 247 0.68 28.07 -15.86
CA ALA A 247 -0.52 27.26 -15.85
C ALA A 247 -0.36 26.02 -14.95
N ASP A 248 0.78 25.33 -15.02
CA ASP A 248 1.05 24.18 -14.13
C ASP A 248 1.01 24.55 -12.65
N VAL A 249 1.40 25.77 -12.32
CA VAL A 249 1.42 26.28 -10.94
C VAL A 249 0.01 26.61 -10.42
N SER A 250 -0.97 26.85 -11.29
CA SER A 250 -2.37 27.01 -10.86
C SER A 250 -2.89 25.73 -10.21
N VAL A 251 -2.47 24.55 -10.73
CA VAL A 251 -2.82 23.23 -10.19
C VAL A 251 -2.35 23.09 -8.73
N ILE A 252 -1.16 23.62 -8.39
CA ILE A 252 -0.61 23.56 -7.03
C ILE A 252 -1.56 24.21 -6.02
N ARG A 253 -2.07 25.42 -6.33
CA ARG A 253 -3.05 26.10 -5.48
C ARG A 253 -4.33 25.27 -5.40
N HIS A 254 -4.85 24.78 -6.52
CA HIS A 254 -6.11 24.04 -6.51
C HIS A 254 -6.02 22.79 -5.63
N THR A 255 -4.93 22.03 -5.74
CA THR A 255 -4.68 20.85 -4.91
C THR A 255 -4.49 21.22 -3.43
N ALA A 256 -3.73 22.27 -3.13
CA ALA A 256 -3.45 22.70 -1.75
C ALA A 256 -4.69 23.28 -1.04
N VAL A 257 -5.40 24.19 -1.71
CA VAL A 257 -6.54 24.95 -1.16
C VAL A 257 -7.79 24.09 -1.09
N HIS A 258 -8.10 23.35 -2.15
CA HIS A 258 -9.28 22.46 -2.17
C HIS A 258 -8.99 21.07 -1.60
N ARG A 259 -7.79 20.88 -1.04
CA ARG A 259 -7.43 19.71 -0.24
C ARG A 259 -7.59 18.40 -1.01
N ILE A 260 -7.35 18.45 -2.32
CA ILE A 260 -7.54 17.31 -3.23
C ILE A 260 -6.44 16.28 -2.95
N PRO A 261 -6.77 15.06 -2.45
CA PRO A 261 -5.77 14.03 -2.22
C PRO A 261 -5.08 13.66 -3.53
N THR A 262 -3.76 13.63 -3.52
CA THR A 262 -2.94 13.38 -4.72
C THR A 262 -1.93 12.27 -4.45
N THR A 263 -1.61 11.50 -5.50
CA THR A 263 -0.58 10.44 -5.39
C THR A 263 0.78 11.04 -5.01
N ALA A 264 1.66 10.22 -4.43
CA ALA A 264 3.01 10.65 -4.10
C ALA A 264 3.77 11.14 -5.35
N ARG A 265 3.59 10.46 -6.50
CA ARG A 265 4.12 10.88 -7.80
C ARG A 265 3.50 12.19 -8.31
N GLY A 266 2.21 12.40 -8.07
CA GLY A 266 1.54 13.66 -8.41
C GLY A 266 2.10 14.83 -7.59
N ILE A 267 2.35 14.63 -6.30
CA ILE A 267 2.99 15.65 -5.44
C ILE A 267 4.41 15.98 -5.95
N ASP A 268 5.19 14.96 -6.29
CA ASP A 268 6.51 15.16 -6.88
C ASP A 268 6.46 16.00 -8.17
N THR A 269 5.48 15.71 -9.04
CA THR A 269 5.26 16.46 -10.28
C THR A 269 4.96 17.94 -9.98
N LEU A 270 4.13 18.22 -8.98
CA LEU A 270 3.82 19.58 -8.55
C LEU A 270 5.06 20.32 -8.01
N VAL A 271 5.94 19.63 -7.28
CA VAL A 271 7.23 20.20 -6.82
C VAL A 271 8.15 20.50 -8.00
N VAL A 272 8.18 19.65 -9.02
CA VAL A 272 8.94 19.89 -10.26
C VAL A 272 8.40 21.12 -11.00
N SER A 273 7.07 21.28 -11.12
CA SER A 273 6.47 22.48 -11.71
C SER A 273 6.83 23.76 -10.94
N ALA A 274 6.81 23.69 -9.61
CA ALA A 274 7.27 24.79 -8.75
C ALA A 274 8.75 25.14 -9.00
N MET A 275 9.62 24.12 -9.06
CA MET A 275 11.04 24.28 -9.32
C MET A 275 11.28 24.98 -10.68
N ARG A 276 10.60 24.54 -11.74
CA ARG A 276 10.69 25.14 -13.09
C ARG A 276 10.25 26.61 -13.12
N LEU A 277 9.26 26.99 -12.31
CA LEU A 277 8.86 28.39 -12.20
C LEU A 277 9.93 29.23 -11.48
N THR A 278 10.46 28.77 -10.34
CA THR A 278 11.54 29.50 -9.64
C THR A 278 12.79 29.68 -10.51
N GLU A 279 13.11 28.67 -11.33
CA GLU A 279 14.21 28.74 -12.30
C GLU A 279 13.92 29.77 -13.40
N ALA A 280 12.68 29.82 -13.91
CA ALA A 280 12.26 30.83 -14.88
C ALA A 280 12.40 32.26 -14.32
N LEU A 281 12.07 32.44 -13.03
CA LEU A 281 12.21 33.71 -12.30
C LEU A 281 13.64 33.99 -11.82
N ARG A 282 14.60 33.10 -12.13
CA ARG A 282 16.02 33.18 -11.76
C ARG A 282 16.28 33.21 -10.23
N ASP A 283 15.41 32.59 -9.44
CA ASP A 283 15.58 32.46 -7.99
C ASP A 283 16.36 31.19 -7.63
N THR A 284 17.69 31.28 -7.73
CA THR A 284 18.59 30.14 -7.50
C THR A 284 18.47 29.51 -6.11
N LEU A 285 18.10 30.29 -5.08
CA LEU A 285 17.98 29.79 -3.72
C LEU A 285 16.76 28.87 -3.61
N ARG A 286 15.58 29.38 -3.99
CA ARG A 286 14.33 28.62 -3.93
C ARG A 286 14.32 27.46 -4.92
N THR A 287 14.95 27.61 -6.09
CA THR A 287 15.17 26.48 -7.02
C THR A 287 15.98 25.36 -6.37
N SER A 288 17.07 25.69 -5.65
CA SER A 288 17.86 24.66 -4.95
C SER A 288 17.05 23.97 -3.85
N GLN A 289 16.27 24.73 -3.06
CA GLN A 289 15.42 24.17 -2.00
C GLN A 289 14.36 23.21 -2.56
N LEU A 290 13.69 23.59 -3.64
CA LEU A 290 12.69 22.73 -4.30
C LEU A 290 13.32 21.51 -4.96
N LYS A 291 14.55 21.63 -5.48
CA LYS A 291 15.32 20.50 -6.00
C LYS A 291 15.66 19.49 -4.91
N ASP A 292 16.12 19.97 -3.76
CA ASP A 292 16.42 19.09 -2.62
C ASP A 292 15.16 18.37 -2.12
N LEU A 293 14.02 19.08 -2.08
CA LEU A 293 12.72 18.48 -1.75
C LEU A 293 12.28 17.42 -2.77
N HIS A 294 12.42 17.68 -4.07
CA HIS A 294 12.13 16.73 -5.14
C HIS A 294 12.96 15.44 -4.99
N LEU A 295 14.26 15.57 -4.75
CA LEU A 295 15.14 14.42 -4.56
C LEU A 295 14.77 13.62 -3.31
N ASP A 296 14.40 14.27 -2.22
CA ASP A 296 13.93 13.56 -1.02
C ASP A 296 12.61 12.83 -1.27
N ILE A 297 11.62 13.50 -1.88
CA ILE A 297 10.33 12.89 -2.22
C ILE A 297 10.52 11.65 -3.10
N GLN A 298 11.33 11.75 -4.16
CA GLN A 298 11.65 10.62 -5.03
C GLN A 298 12.26 9.44 -4.25
N ALA A 299 13.25 9.70 -3.39
CA ALA A 299 13.85 8.66 -2.56
C ALA A 299 12.84 8.01 -1.60
N LYS A 300 11.85 8.77 -1.09
CA LYS A 300 10.78 8.24 -0.24
C LYS A 300 9.75 7.43 -1.03
N ILE A 301 9.41 7.85 -2.26
CA ILE A 301 8.57 7.09 -3.19
C ILE A 301 9.21 5.75 -3.49
N GLU A 302 10.48 5.73 -3.89
CA GLU A 302 11.22 4.49 -4.18
C GLU A 302 11.25 3.53 -2.98
N ALA A 303 11.48 4.05 -1.77
CA ALA A 303 11.45 3.24 -0.56
C ALA A 303 10.04 2.68 -0.27
N MET A 304 8.99 3.46 -0.51
CA MET A 304 7.61 3.01 -0.37
C MET A 304 7.24 1.93 -1.41
N GLU A 305 7.60 2.11 -2.68
CA GLU A 305 7.39 1.11 -3.74
C GLU A 305 8.06 -0.20 -3.35
N PHE A 306 9.33 -0.13 -2.94
CA PHE A 306 10.09 -1.29 -2.52
C PHE A 306 9.42 -2.02 -1.33
N ASN A 307 9.01 -1.27 -0.31
CA ASN A 307 8.38 -1.84 0.87
C ASN A 307 7.02 -2.48 0.55
N LYS A 308 6.18 -1.83 -0.28
CA LYS A 308 4.90 -2.42 -0.72
C LYS A 308 5.11 -3.70 -1.51
N ASN A 309 6.05 -3.69 -2.46
CA ASN A 309 6.39 -4.90 -3.22
C ASN A 309 6.86 -6.04 -2.29
N ALA A 310 7.65 -5.72 -1.26
CA ALA A 310 8.14 -6.70 -0.30
C ALA A 310 7.03 -7.28 0.58
N LEU A 311 5.98 -6.49 0.86
CA LEU A 311 4.77 -6.93 1.57
C LEU A 311 3.89 -7.81 0.69
N GLU A 312 3.63 -7.39 -0.55
CA GLU A 312 2.84 -8.17 -1.51
C GLU A 312 3.48 -9.52 -1.80
N GLU A 313 4.79 -9.57 -2.06
CA GLU A 313 5.51 -10.82 -2.31
C GLU A 313 5.55 -11.75 -1.08
N HIS A 314 5.71 -11.18 0.12
CA HIS A 314 5.60 -11.95 1.34
C HIS A 314 4.20 -12.56 1.49
N LEU A 315 3.15 -11.76 1.30
CA LEU A 315 1.76 -12.23 1.37
C LEU A 315 1.48 -13.32 0.33
N SER A 316 1.93 -13.15 -0.92
CA SER A 316 1.79 -14.19 -1.96
C SER A 316 2.42 -15.52 -1.53
N ARG A 317 3.65 -15.50 -1.00
CA ARG A 317 4.34 -16.72 -0.55
C ARG A 317 3.65 -17.41 0.61
N GLU A 318 3.17 -16.64 1.58
CA GLU A 318 2.41 -17.20 2.72
C GLU A 318 1.09 -17.83 2.26
N LEU A 319 0.37 -17.19 1.32
CA LEU A 319 -0.85 -17.74 0.75
C LEU A 319 -0.58 -19.03 -0.05
N GLU A 320 0.51 -19.09 -0.83
CA GLU A 320 0.92 -20.31 -1.53
C GLU A 320 1.31 -21.44 -0.55
N ALA A 321 1.93 -21.11 0.58
CA ALA A 321 2.23 -22.10 1.62
C ALA A 321 0.95 -22.65 2.26
N ILE A 322 -0.02 -21.78 2.57
CA ILE A 322 -1.34 -22.18 3.06
C ILE A 322 -2.04 -23.06 2.03
N GLN A 323 -1.99 -22.70 0.75
CA GLN A 323 -2.63 -23.48 -0.32
C GLN A 323 -2.05 -24.89 -0.42
N ARG A 324 -0.72 -25.04 -0.36
CA ARG A 324 -0.06 -26.35 -0.31
C ARG A 324 -0.47 -27.18 0.91
N GLN A 325 -0.64 -26.54 2.06
CA GLN A 325 -1.11 -27.21 3.27
C GLN A 325 -2.57 -27.70 3.12
N ARG A 326 -3.44 -26.90 2.49
CA ARG A 326 -4.82 -27.30 2.20
C ARG A 326 -4.86 -28.54 1.30
N GLU A 327 -4.09 -28.54 0.21
CA GLU A 327 -4.00 -29.68 -0.71
C GLU A 327 -3.47 -30.97 -0.05
N GLU A 328 -2.52 -30.84 0.88
CA GLU A 328 -2.02 -31.97 1.66
C GLU A 328 -3.09 -32.54 2.60
N LEU A 329 -3.87 -31.67 3.25
CA LEU A 329 -4.96 -32.07 4.12
C LEU A 329 -6.08 -32.74 3.33
N ASP A 330 -6.45 -32.20 2.17
CA ASP A 330 -7.45 -32.78 1.28
C ASP A 330 -7.05 -34.19 0.83
N ARG A 331 -5.76 -34.39 0.50
CA ARG A 331 -5.23 -35.71 0.11
C ARG A 331 -5.33 -36.71 1.26
N LYS A 332 -4.95 -36.30 2.47
CA LYS A 332 -5.04 -37.14 3.68
C LYS A 332 -6.49 -37.50 4.02
N GLU A 333 -7.41 -36.56 3.85
CA GLU A 333 -8.83 -36.80 4.07
C GLU A 333 -9.36 -37.87 3.12
N VAL A 334 -9.05 -37.78 1.82
CA VAL A 334 -9.45 -38.78 0.82
C VAL A 334 -8.84 -40.16 1.14
N GLU A 335 -7.56 -40.21 1.49
CA GLU A 335 -6.88 -41.47 1.85
C GLU A 335 -7.50 -42.13 3.08
N LEU A 336 -7.77 -41.38 4.15
CA LEU A 336 -8.40 -41.89 5.36
C LEU A 336 -9.81 -42.42 5.10
N ARG A 337 -10.61 -41.71 4.29
CA ARG A 337 -11.94 -42.16 3.87
C ARG A 337 -11.84 -43.47 3.09
N ALA A 338 -10.93 -43.57 2.12
CA ALA A 338 -10.73 -44.77 1.32
C ALA A 338 -10.26 -45.97 2.16
N LYS A 339 -9.30 -45.75 3.06
CA LYS A 339 -8.80 -46.77 3.99
C LYS A 339 -9.89 -47.32 4.90
N THR A 340 -10.76 -46.43 5.41
CA THR A 340 -11.89 -46.83 6.26
C THR A 340 -12.88 -47.71 5.50
N ILE A 341 -13.23 -47.33 4.27
CA ILE A 341 -14.12 -48.13 3.41
C ILE A 341 -13.50 -49.49 3.08
N ALA A 342 -12.20 -49.53 2.75
CA ALA A 342 -11.48 -50.77 2.45
C ALA A 342 -11.47 -51.73 3.65
N SER A 343 -11.13 -51.21 4.84
CA SER A 343 -11.10 -52.00 6.07
C SER A 343 -12.49 -52.54 6.46
N ASP A 344 -13.55 -51.73 6.29
CA ASP A 344 -14.92 -52.19 6.49
C ASP A 344 -15.31 -53.31 5.51
N ASN A 345 -14.93 -53.21 4.25
CA ASN A 345 -15.17 -54.24 3.24
C ASN A 345 -14.42 -55.55 3.53
N GLU A 346 -13.16 -55.47 3.97
CA GLU A 346 -12.37 -56.64 4.39
C GLU A 346 -13.03 -57.34 5.60
N ASN A 347 -13.45 -56.56 6.59
CA ASN A 347 -14.15 -57.09 7.76
C ASN A 347 -15.48 -57.77 7.39
N LYS A 348 -16.28 -57.15 6.51
CA LYS A 348 -17.51 -57.76 5.96
C LYS A 348 -17.22 -59.07 5.23
N GLY A 349 -16.16 -59.12 4.44
CA GLY A 349 -15.73 -60.34 3.73
C GLY A 349 -15.39 -61.47 4.70
N LEU A 350 -14.57 -61.19 5.71
CA LEU A 350 -14.19 -62.16 6.75
C LEU A 350 -15.42 -62.70 7.51
N MET A 351 -16.30 -61.80 7.97
CA MET A 351 -17.52 -62.19 8.69
C MET A 351 -18.44 -63.06 7.82
N GLY A 352 -18.57 -62.74 6.53
CA GLY A 352 -19.31 -63.56 5.58
C GLY A 352 -18.74 -64.98 5.42
N LEU A 353 -17.42 -65.12 5.36
CA LEU A 353 -16.74 -66.42 5.30
C LEU A 353 -16.99 -67.25 6.56
N LEU A 354 -16.80 -66.67 7.75
CA LEU A 354 -17.01 -67.35 9.03
C LEU A 354 -18.45 -67.85 9.22
N VAL A 355 -19.43 -67.06 8.76
CA VAL A 355 -20.85 -67.46 8.77
C VAL A 355 -21.08 -68.62 7.80
N LYS A 356 -20.51 -68.57 6.59
CA LYS A 356 -20.66 -69.63 5.59
C LYS A 356 -20.05 -70.96 6.06
N GLU A 357 -18.83 -70.94 6.61
CA GLU A 357 -18.22 -72.13 7.20
C GLU A 357 -19.06 -72.71 8.34
N SER A 358 -19.64 -71.84 9.17
CA SER A 358 -20.52 -72.27 10.25
C SER A 358 -21.83 -72.87 9.72
N MET A 359 -22.41 -72.30 8.66
CA MET A 359 -23.58 -72.88 7.99
C MET A 359 -23.25 -74.27 7.42
N GLU A 360 -22.14 -74.42 6.70
CA GLU A 360 -21.70 -75.71 6.18
C GLU A 360 -21.55 -76.73 7.32
N ARG A 361 -20.92 -76.36 8.44
CA ARG A 361 -20.79 -77.25 9.61
C ARG A 361 -22.15 -77.64 10.21
N ILE A 362 -23.07 -76.68 10.38
CA ILE A 362 -24.38 -76.89 11.00
C ILE A 362 -25.29 -77.76 10.11
N PHE A 363 -25.28 -77.51 8.80
CA PHE A 363 -26.21 -78.15 7.85
C PHE A 363 -25.64 -79.38 7.14
N SER A 364 -24.32 -79.62 7.15
CA SER A 364 -23.68 -80.82 6.55
C SER A 364 -23.53 -81.98 7.53
N GLY A 365 -23.80 -81.80 8.82
CA GLY A 365 -23.76 -82.83 9.87
C GLY A 365 -24.89 -83.86 9.82
N GLY A 366 -25.48 -84.10 8.64
CA GLY A 366 -26.67 -84.94 8.44
C GLY A 366 -26.43 -86.25 7.69
N THR A 367 -25.19 -86.66 7.43
CA THR A 367 -24.92 -87.94 6.75
C THR A 367 -23.82 -88.76 7.44
N TYR A 368 -24.32 -89.80 8.13
CA TYR A 368 -23.68 -91.03 8.59
C TYR A 368 -22.56 -90.94 9.64
N GLU A 369 -22.90 -91.38 10.86
CA GLU A 369 -22.28 -92.60 11.40
C GLU A 369 -23.17 -93.25 12.46
N ASN A 370 -23.60 -94.49 12.19
CA ASN A 370 -24.19 -95.40 13.17
C ASN A 370 -23.63 -96.80 12.90
N SER A 371 -22.59 -97.21 13.62
CA SER A 371 -22.39 -98.59 14.12
C SER A 371 -21.09 -98.63 14.94
N SER A 372 -21.19 -98.91 16.25
CA SER A 372 -20.73 -100.18 16.87
C SER A 372 -19.20 -100.26 16.95
N THR A 373 -18.51 -100.30 18.10
CA THR A 373 -18.52 -101.27 19.23
C THR A 373 -17.36 -100.79 20.13
N GLY A 374 -17.44 -100.66 21.45
CA GLY A 374 -17.29 -101.75 22.40
C GLY A 374 -16.14 -101.51 23.39
N PHE A 375 -16.49 -101.26 24.65
CA PHE A 375 -15.94 -101.87 25.88
C PHE A 375 -14.52 -101.55 26.44
N VAL A 376 -14.52 -101.36 27.79
CA VAL A 376 -13.50 -101.68 28.82
C VAL A 376 -12.59 -100.54 29.36
N THR A 377 -13.05 -100.03 30.52
CA THR A 377 -12.39 -99.73 31.83
C THR A 377 -11.00 -99.06 31.96
N ALA A 378 -11.01 -98.00 32.76
CA ALA A 378 -10.16 -97.67 33.93
C ALA A 378 -8.70 -98.15 33.98
N ASP A 379 -7.78 -97.20 34.16
CA ASP A 379 -6.85 -97.24 35.28
C ASP A 379 -6.39 -95.83 35.69
N GLU A 380 -6.11 -95.71 36.99
CA GLU A 380 -5.68 -94.54 37.76
C GLU A 380 -4.19 -94.18 37.55
N ARG A 381 -3.80 -93.07 38.21
CA ARG A 381 -2.45 -92.62 38.62
C ARG A 381 -1.70 -91.76 37.61
N ALA A 382 -0.92 -90.75 38.00
CA ALA A 382 -0.68 -89.99 39.23
C ALA A 382 0.20 -88.79 38.79
N GLU A 383 0.04 -87.63 39.44
CA GLU A 383 1.09 -86.85 40.16
C GLU A 383 2.39 -86.46 39.42
N ASP A 384 2.70 -85.15 39.59
CA ASP A 384 3.99 -84.43 39.56
C ASP A 384 4.75 -84.36 38.21
N ASP A 385 5.27 -83.22 37.73
CA ASP A 385 5.75 -81.96 38.31
C ASP A 385 5.25 -80.70 37.56
#